data_AF-A0A231HCM8-F1
#
_entry.id   AF-A0A231HCM8-F1
#
_cell.length_a   1.000
_cell.length_b   1.000
_cell.length_c   1.000
_cell.angle_alpha   90.00
_cell.angle_beta   90.00
_cell.angle_gamma   90.00
#
_symmetry.space_group_name_H-M   'P 1'
#
loop_
_entity.id
_entity.type
_entity.pdbx_description
1 polymer ?
#
loop_
_entity_poly.entity_id
_entity_poly.type
_entity_poly.pdbx_seq_one_letter_code
_entity_poly.pdbx_strand_id
1 'polypeptide(L)'
;MSDLACTRPTAKYPDGRTGLRAGYLAHWKAKEEPCAPCREAHTAHGRDRWANLTPDQKADRREKNRAEAERFRANSPELVEANSRRYRDINRSIIREAKSKPCADCGVSYPYYVMQFDHLGDKKFNIGAIGPTASRKRLLAEIAKCDVVCANCHAERSYQRMQSGEACA
;
A
#
# COMPACT_ATOMS: atom_id res chain seq x y z
N MET A 1 -8.50 -18.73 29.33
CA MET A 1 -8.12 -17.33 29.14
C MET A 1 -6.61 -17.29 28.95
N SER A 2 -6.12 -16.82 27.80
CA SER A 2 -4.70 -16.89 27.46
C SER A 2 -3.86 -16.05 28.45
N ASP A 3 -2.88 -16.67 29.10
CA ASP A 3 -1.91 -16.02 30.02
C ASP A 3 -0.93 -15.14 29.23
N LEU A 4 -1.44 -14.01 28.73
CA LEU A 4 -0.66 -13.04 27.97
C LEU A 4 0.07 -12.10 28.92
N ALA A 5 1.29 -11.69 28.57
CA ALA A 5 2.09 -10.77 29.38
C ALA A 5 1.37 -9.44 29.71
N CYS A 6 0.44 -8.99 28.85
CA CYS A 6 -0.36 -7.80 29.11
C CYS A 6 -1.44 -7.99 30.18
N THR A 7 -1.91 -9.21 30.42
CA THR A 7 -2.94 -9.51 31.43
C THR A 7 -2.37 -9.61 32.84
N ARG A 8 -1.05 -9.84 32.97
CA ARG A 8 -0.37 -9.98 34.26
C ARG A 8 -0.37 -8.65 35.03
N PRO A 9 -0.98 -8.60 36.24
CA PRO A 9 -0.94 -7.45 37.13
C PRO A 9 0.48 -6.99 37.46
N THR A 10 0.64 -5.70 37.73
CA THR A 10 1.85 -5.14 38.34
C THR A 10 1.46 -4.15 39.42
N ALA A 11 2.42 -3.75 40.26
CA ALA A 11 2.18 -2.74 41.31
C ALA A 11 1.57 -1.44 40.76
N LYS A 12 1.86 -1.07 39.51
CA LYS A 12 1.32 0.13 38.85
C LYS A 12 -0.01 -0.14 38.11
N TYR A 13 -0.27 -1.39 37.74
CA TYR A 13 -1.43 -1.79 36.93
C TYR A 13 -2.04 -3.07 37.53
N PRO A 14 -2.82 -2.94 38.61
CA PRO A 14 -3.35 -4.09 39.35
C PRO A 14 -4.31 -4.95 38.52
N ASP A 15 -5.02 -4.35 37.55
CA ASP A 15 -5.94 -5.07 36.66
C ASP A 15 -5.28 -5.53 35.34
N GLY A 16 -3.96 -5.42 35.25
CA GLY A 16 -3.21 -5.67 34.02
C GLY A 16 -3.15 -4.44 33.10
N ARG A 17 -2.57 -4.63 31.92
CA ARG A 17 -2.15 -3.58 30.97
C ARG A 17 -2.70 -3.76 29.57
N THR A 18 -3.66 -4.66 29.39
CA THR A 18 -4.30 -4.92 28.10
C THR A 18 -4.91 -3.63 27.56
N GLY A 19 -4.68 -3.34 26.27
CA GLY A 19 -5.17 -2.09 25.67
C GLY A 19 -4.38 -0.83 26.03
N LEU A 20 -3.23 -0.96 26.72
CA LEU A 20 -2.33 0.17 27.00
C LEU A 20 -1.00 0.02 26.24
N ARG A 21 -0.31 1.16 26.00
CA ARG A 21 1.09 1.13 25.51
C ARG A 21 2.00 0.32 26.43
N ALA A 22 1.75 0.37 27.75
CA ALA A 22 2.49 -0.44 28.72
C ALA A 22 2.28 -1.95 28.51
N GLY A 23 1.13 -2.37 27.99
CA GLY A 23 0.86 -3.77 27.63
C GLY A 23 1.61 -4.18 26.36
N TYR A 24 1.72 -3.30 25.36
CA TYR A 24 2.57 -3.55 24.18
C TYR A 24 4.04 -3.77 24.57
N LEU A 25 4.58 -2.91 25.46
CA LEU A 25 5.93 -3.06 25.98
C LEU A 25 6.11 -4.35 26.80
N ALA A 26 5.06 -4.80 27.50
CA ALA A 26 5.07 -6.07 28.22
C ALA A 26 5.23 -7.26 27.26
N HIS A 27 4.47 -7.29 26.17
CA HIS A 27 4.62 -8.31 25.13
C HIS A 27 6.01 -8.27 24.50
N TRP A 28 6.51 -7.09 24.14
CA TRP A 28 7.86 -6.94 23.58
C TRP A 28 8.94 -7.48 24.52
N LYS A 29 8.85 -7.16 25.82
CA LYS A 29 9.79 -7.66 26.84
C LYS A 29 9.67 -9.17 27.04
N ALA A 30 8.46 -9.71 26.95
CA ALA A 30 8.18 -11.14 27.02
C ALA A 30 8.50 -11.89 25.72
N LYS A 31 8.85 -11.18 24.64
CA LYS A 31 9.02 -11.72 23.28
C LYS A 31 7.77 -12.46 22.76
N GLU A 32 6.60 -12.03 23.22
CA GLU A 32 5.30 -12.54 22.77
C GLU A 32 4.77 -11.66 21.64
N GLU A 33 3.95 -12.24 20.75
CA GLU A 33 3.22 -11.43 19.79
C GLU A 33 2.22 -10.51 20.53
N PRO A 34 2.28 -9.19 20.34
CA PRO A 34 1.40 -8.29 21.06
C PRO A 34 -0.06 -8.45 20.64
N CYS A 35 -1.01 -8.51 21.58
CA CYS A 35 -2.43 -8.59 21.23
C CYS A 35 -2.91 -7.33 20.50
N ALA A 36 -4.00 -7.47 19.73
CA ALA A 36 -4.54 -6.36 18.92
C ALA A 36 -4.84 -5.08 19.74
N PRO A 37 -5.46 -5.13 20.93
CA PRO A 37 -5.67 -3.93 21.76
C PRO A 37 -4.37 -3.22 22.13
N CYS A 38 -3.33 -3.97 22.49
CA CYS A 38 -2.03 -3.39 22.85
C CYS A 38 -1.32 -2.79 21.63
N ARG A 39 -1.41 -3.42 20.45
CA ARG A 39 -0.90 -2.85 19.19
C ARG A 39 -1.59 -1.54 18.85
N GLU A 40 -2.91 -1.48 18.96
CA GLU A 40 -3.67 -0.26 18.68
C GLU A 40 -3.29 0.85 19.66
N ALA A 41 -3.18 0.54 20.95
CA ALA A 41 -2.74 1.51 21.95
C ALA A 41 -1.34 2.07 21.70
N HIS A 42 -0.40 1.23 21.23
CA HIS A 42 0.92 1.70 20.84
C HIS A 42 0.87 2.63 19.62
N THR A 43 0.09 2.26 18.60
CA THR A 43 -0.12 3.07 17.39
C THR A 43 -0.79 4.40 17.71
N ALA A 44 -1.83 4.39 18.55
CA ALA A 44 -2.52 5.59 19.04
C ALA A 44 -1.55 6.54 19.74
N HIS A 45 -0.74 6.04 20.68
CA HIS A 45 0.28 6.87 21.33
C HIS A 45 1.26 7.52 20.34
N GLY A 46 1.64 6.82 19.27
CA GLY A 46 2.48 7.37 18.21
C GLY A 46 1.80 8.52 17.45
N ARG A 47 0.51 8.35 17.12
CA ARG A 47 -0.32 9.39 16.49
C ARG A 47 -0.48 10.60 17.40
N ASP A 48 -0.82 10.40 18.67
CA ASP A 48 -1.02 11.48 19.65
C ASP A 48 0.26 12.27 19.87
N ARG A 49 1.40 11.56 20.00
CA ARG A 49 2.71 12.20 20.10
C ARG A 49 2.98 13.10 18.89
N TRP A 50 2.67 12.65 17.68
CA TRP A 50 2.86 13.47 16.47
C TRP A 50 1.89 14.66 16.42
N ALA A 51 0.62 14.44 16.78
CA ALA A 51 -0.40 15.47 16.80
C ALA A 51 0.01 16.64 17.71
N ASN A 52 0.55 16.33 18.89
CA ASN A 52 0.99 17.28 19.91
C ASN A 52 2.34 17.98 19.64
N LEU A 53 3.01 17.72 18.52
CA LEU A 53 4.21 18.48 18.15
C LEU A 53 3.85 19.85 17.58
N THR A 54 4.65 20.85 17.93
CA THR A 54 4.56 22.19 17.33
C THR A 54 4.92 22.14 15.83
N PRO A 55 4.51 23.14 15.04
CA PRO A 55 4.92 23.25 13.63
C PRO A 55 6.44 23.17 13.44
N ASP A 56 7.22 23.85 14.27
CA ASP A 56 8.69 23.85 14.20
C ASP A 56 9.29 22.48 14.50
N GLN A 57 8.77 21.80 15.52
CA GLN A 57 9.20 20.43 15.83
C GLN A 57 8.87 19.44 14.70
N LYS A 58 7.72 19.64 14.02
CA LYS A 58 7.36 18.85 12.83
C LYS A 58 8.29 19.15 11.66
N ALA A 59 8.69 20.40 11.47
CA ALA A 59 9.62 20.83 10.43
C ALA A 59 11.03 20.25 10.66
N ASP A 60 11.58 20.41 11.86
CA ASP A 60 12.88 19.85 12.27
C ASP A 60 12.93 18.32 12.07
N ARG A 61 11.88 17.59 12.47
CA ARG A 61 11.77 16.15 12.23
C ARG A 61 11.81 15.81 10.73
N ARG A 62 11.10 16.56 9.89
CA ARG A 62 11.06 16.34 8.43
C ARG A 62 12.42 16.62 7.79
N GLU A 63 13.12 17.64 8.26
CA GLU A 63 14.48 17.98 7.82
C GLU A 63 15.46 16.86 8.17
N LYS A 64 15.49 16.43 9.45
CA LYS A 64 16.32 15.32 9.91
C LYS A 64 16.05 14.04 9.12
N ASN A 65 14.78 13.68 8.93
CA ASN A 65 14.40 12.50 8.13
C ASN A 65 14.85 12.63 6.67
N ARG A 66 14.81 13.84 6.08
CA ARG A 66 15.28 14.08 4.71
C ARG A 66 16.78 13.88 4.61
N ALA A 67 17.55 14.48 5.54
CA ALA A 67 18.99 14.34 5.60
C ALA A 67 19.42 12.88 5.81
N GLU A 68 18.72 12.14 6.68
CA GLU A 68 18.97 10.72 6.89
C GLU A 68 18.65 9.89 5.63
N ALA A 69 17.53 10.17 4.96
CA ALA A 69 17.19 9.49 3.71
C ALA A 69 18.20 9.79 2.58
N GLU A 70 18.72 11.01 2.51
CA GLU A 70 19.80 11.37 1.59
C GLU A 70 21.09 10.61 1.90
N ARG A 71 21.52 10.60 3.16
CA ARG A 71 22.69 9.82 3.62
C ARG A 71 22.53 8.34 3.31
N PHE A 72 21.36 7.76 3.59
CA PHE A 72 21.09 6.35 3.28
C PHE A 72 21.21 6.08 1.77
N ARG A 73 20.64 6.95 0.92
CA ARG A 73 20.75 6.79 -0.54
C ARG A 73 22.19 6.88 -1.04
N ALA A 74 22.98 7.81 -0.48
CA ALA A 74 24.39 7.97 -0.83
C ALA A 74 25.24 6.78 -0.35
N ASN A 75 25.01 6.29 0.87
CA ASN A 75 25.82 5.24 1.48
C ASN A 75 25.41 3.83 1.06
N SER A 76 24.21 3.65 0.52
CA SER A 76 23.67 2.32 0.21
C SER A 76 22.91 2.30 -1.13
N PRO A 77 23.54 2.72 -2.24
CA PRO A 77 22.90 2.79 -3.56
C PRO A 77 22.42 1.42 -4.05
N GLU A 78 23.15 0.34 -3.73
CA GLU A 78 22.77 -1.03 -4.09
C GLU A 78 21.47 -1.47 -3.41
N LEU A 79 21.30 -1.13 -2.12
CA LEU A 79 20.06 -1.42 -1.39
C LEU A 79 18.89 -0.60 -1.92
N VAL A 80 19.13 0.66 -2.31
CA VAL A 80 18.10 1.51 -2.94
C VAL A 80 17.63 0.89 -4.25
N GLU A 81 18.56 0.48 -5.11
CA GLU A 81 18.23 -0.15 -6.39
C GLU A 81 17.56 -1.52 -6.19
N ALA A 82 18.06 -2.35 -5.28
CA ALA A 82 17.44 -3.63 -4.94
C ALA A 82 16.00 -3.46 -4.43
N ASN A 83 15.76 -2.49 -3.54
CA ASN A 83 14.42 -2.16 -3.06
C ASN A 83 13.51 -1.61 -4.16
N SER A 84 14.04 -0.76 -5.05
CA SER A 84 13.33 -0.22 -6.21
C SER A 84 12.90 -1.35 -7.17
N ARG A 85 13.81 -2.27 -7.49
CA ARG A 85 13.51 -3.47 -8.30
C ARG A 85 12.44 -4.32 -7.64
N ARG A 86 12.63 -4.71 -6.38
CA ARG A 86 11.64 -5.49 -5.60
C ARG A 86 10.28 -4.82 -5.59
N TYR A 87 10.24 -3.50 -5.42
CA TYR A 87 8.99 -2.74 -5.44
C TYR A 87 8.29 -2.83 -6.79
N ARG A 88 9.02 -2.63 -7.89
CA ARG A 88 8.49 -2.75 -9.26
C ARG A 88 8.01 -4.16 -9.57
N ASP A 89 8.73 -5.18 -9.13
CA ASP A 89 8.39 -6.58 -9.37
C ASP A 89 7.10 -6.99 -8.66
N ILE A 90 6.95 -6.57 -7.39
CA ILE A 90 5.70 -6.76 -6.64
C ILE A 90 4.54 -6.07 -7.37
N ASN A 91 4.72 -4.83 -7.82
CA ASN A 91 3.66 -4.11 -8.54
C ASN A 91 3.34 -4.77 -9.90
N ARG A 92 4.33 -5.28 -10.62
CA ARG A 92 4.12 -6.06 -11.85
C ARG A 92 3.33 -7.33 -11.56
N SER A 93 3.60 -8.02 -10.46
CA SER A 93 2.84 -9.19 -10.04
C SER A 93 1.39 -8.83 -9.74
N ILE A 94 1.12 -7.75 -9.00
CA ILE A 94 -0.25 -7.25 -8.75
C ILE A 94 -0.97 -6.94 -10.07
N ILE A 95 -0.29 -6.28 -11.01
CA ILE A 95 -0.84 -5.93 -12.33
C ILE A 95 -1.19 -7.19 -13.12
N ARG A 96 -0.33 -8.21 -13.10
CA ARG A 96 -0.57 -9.50 -13.78
C ARG A 96 -1.75 -10.23 -13.15
N GLU A 97 -1.79 -10.29 -11.83
CA GLU A 97 -2.87 -10.93 -11.08
C GLU A 97 -4.21 -10.26 -11.35
N ALA A 98 -4.24 -8.93 -11.37
CA ALA A 98 -5.45 -8.18 -11.69
C ALA A 98 -5.97 -8.44 -13.11
N LYS A 99 -5.11 -8.90 -14.04
CA LYS A 99 -5.48 -9.35 -15.39
C LYS A 99 -5.91 -10.82 -15.45
N SER A 100 -5.79 -11.59 -14.38
CA SER A 100 -6.16 -13.00 -14.30
C SER A 100 -7.67 -13.19 -14.11
N LYS A 101 -8.45 -12.55 -14.97
CA LYS A 101 -9.92 -12.68 -15.04
C LYS A 101 -10.34 -12.76 -16.51
N PRO A 102 -11.48 -13.43 -16.82
CA PRO A 102 -11.99 -13.49 -18.18
C PRO A 102 -12.26 -12.09 -18.75
N CYS A 103 -12.23 -11.96 -20.08
CA CYS A 103 -12.59 -10.72 -20.76
C CYS A 103 -14.02 -10.30 -20.36
N ALA A 104 -14.19 -9.03 -19.95
CA ALA A 104 -15.51 -8.51 -19.56
C ALA A 104 -16.55 -8.55 -20.70
N ASP A 105 -16.10 -8.50 -21.96
CA ASP A 105 -16.99 -8.48 -23.13
C ASP A 105 -17.27 -9.89 -23.68
N CYS A 106 -16.22 -10.63 -24.03
CA CYS A 106 -16.38 -11.93 -24.69
C CYS A 106 -16.33 -13.12 -23.73
N GLY A 107 -16.03 -12.92 -22.45
CA GLY A 107 -15.94 -14.00 -21.45
C GLY A 107 -14.76 -14.95 -21.62
N VAL A 108 -13.93 -14.80 -22.66
CA VAL A 108 -12.77 -15.66 -22.90
C VAL A 108 -11.59 -15.21 -22.04
N SER A 109 -10.92 -16.18 -21.42
CA SER A 109 -9.68 -15.95 -20.67
C SER A 109 -8.47 -16.12 -21.58
N TYR A 110 -7.56 -15.14 -21.56
CA TYR A 110 -6.29 -15.19 -22.27
C TYR A 110 -5.13 -14.98 -21.30
N PRO A 111 -3.88 -15.30 -21.69
CA PRO A 111 -2.70 -14.93 -20.93
C PRO A 111 -2.64 -13.43 -20.65
N TYR A 112 -2.07 -13.04 -19.51
CA TYR A 112 -2.07 -11.64 -19.03
C TYR A 112 -1.53 -10.61 -20.03
N TYR A 113 -0.65 -11.02 -20.95
CA TYR A 113 -0.06 -10.13 -21.95
C TYR A 113 -1.00 -9.80 -23.12
N VAL A 114 -2.09 -10.59 -23.29
CA VAL A 114 -3.18 -10.33 -24.24
C VAL A 114 -4.28 -9.50 -23.59
N MET A 115 -4.45 -9.62 -22.28
CA MET A 115 -5.44 -8.88 -21.50
C MET A 115 -5.01 -7.42 -21.32
N GLN A 116 -5.95 -6.48 -21.41
CA GLN A 116 -5.76 -5.04 -21.28
C GLN A 116 -6.68 -4.44 -20.23
N PHE A 117 -6.23 -3.34 -19.62
CA PHE A 117 -7.08 -2.53 -18.74
C PHE A 117 -7.76 -1.46 -19.59
N ASP A 118 -9.07 -1.61 -19.79
CA ASP A 118 -9.90 -0.60 -20.45
C ASP A 118 -10.49 0.34 -19.39
N HIS A 119 -10.28 1.64 -19.56
CA HIS A 119 -10.81 2.63 -18.62
C HIS A 119 -12.23 3.02 -19.07
N LEU A 120 -13.17 3.01 -18.13
CA LEU A 120 -14.56 3.41 -18.38
C LEU A 120 -14.84 4.90 -18.07
N GLY A 121 -13.81 5.68 -17.70
CA GLY A 121 -13.93 7.08 -17.32
C GLY A 121 -12.56 7.75 -17.10
N ASP A 122 -12.50 8.77 -16.24
CA ASP A 122 -11.29 9.58 -16.03
C ASP A 122 -10.07 8.76 -15.55
N LYS A 123 -9.12 8.63 -16.47
CA LYS A 123 -7.81 8.02 -16.25
C LYS A 123 -6.84 9.03 -15.66
N LYS A 124 -6.19 8.66 -14.55
CA LYS A 124 -5.10 9.45 -13.97
C LYS A 124 -3.75 9.08 -14.58
N PHE A 125 -3.58 7.81 -14.98
CA PHE A 125 -2.36 7.35 -15.63
C PHE A 125 -2.54 5.99 -16.32
N ASN A 126 -1.66 5.68 -17.27
CA ASN A 126 -1.59 4.35 -17.86
C ASN A 126 -0.97 3.34 -16.86
N ILE A 127 -1.73 2.32 -16.47
CA ILE A 127 -1.33 1.26 -15.53
C ILE A 127 -0.09 0.50 -16.02
N GLY A 128 0.03 0.24 -17.32
CA GLY A 128 1.19 -0.45 -17.90
C GLY A 128 2.48 0.36 -17.82
N ALA A 129 2.41 1.69 -18.00
CA ALA A 129 3.57 2.57 -18.00
C ALA A 129 3.99 3.00 -16.58
N ILE A 130 3.04 3.45 -15.77
CA ILE A 130 3.32 4.08 -14.46
C ILE A 130 3.02 3.12 -13.29
N GLY A 131 2.20 2.09 -13.49
CA GLY A 131 1.81 1.16 -12.42
C GLY A 131 2.98 0.50 -11.68
N PRO A 132 4.05 0.03 -12.35
CA PRO A 132 5.20 -0.55 -11.66
C PRO A 132 5.91 0.40 -10.68
N THR A 133 5.84 1.72 -10.89
CA THR A 133 6.48 2.73 -10.02
C THR A 133 5.49 3.48 -9.13
N ALA A 134 4.18 3.37 -9.39
CA ALA A 134 3.13 4.00 -8.60
C ALA A 134 3.06 3.45 -7.17
N SER A 135 2.59 4.27 -6.23
CA SER A 135 2.22 3.78 -4.90
C SER A 135 1.16 2.67 -5.02
N ARG A 136 1.25 1.58 -4.25
CA ARG A 136 0.27 0.47 -4.30
C ARG A 136 -1.18 0.93 -4.15
N LYS A 137 -1.44 1.89 -3.25
CA LYS A 137 -2.77 2.50 -3.08
C LYS A 137 -3.29 3.11 -4.38
N ARG A 138 -2.47 3.91 -5.08
CA ARG A 138 -2.83 4.51 -6.37
C ARG A 138 -3.00 3.45 -7.45
N LEU A 139 -2.12 2.45 -7.51
CA LEU A 139 -2.21 1.35 -8.46
C LEU A 139 -3.53 0.60 -8.33
N LEU A 140 -3.86 0.16 -7.10
CA LEU A 140 -5.11 -0.56 -6.83
C LEU A 140 -6.35 0.30 -7.08
N ALA A 141 -6.30 1.57 -6.69
CA ALA A 141 -7.39 2.51 -6.96
C ALA A 141 -7.61 2.76 -8.46
N GLU A 142 -6.56 2.73 -9.27
CA GLU A 142 -6.69 2.86 -10.73
C GLU A 142 -7.19 1.55 -11.35
N ILE A 143 -6.64 0.39 -10.96
CA ILE A 143 -7.11 -0.93 -11.40
C ILE A 143 -8.61 -1.10 -11.13
N ALA A 144 -9.11 -0.61 -10.00
CA ALA A 144 -10.52 -0.71 -9.63
C ALA A 144 -11.47 0.07 -10.55
N LYS A 145 -10.95 1.01 -11.35
CA LYS A 145 -11.75 1.78 -12.34
C LYS A 145 -11.72 1.16 -13.74
N CYS A 146 -10.94 0.10 -13.92
CA CYS A 146 -10.73 -0.49 -15.23
C CYS A 146 -11.44 -1.82 -15.35
N ASP A 147 -12.04 -2.04 -16.51
CA ASP A 147 -12.38 -3.37 -16.96
C ASP A 147 -11.13 -4.09 -17.44
N VAL A 148 -11.15 -5.41 -17.33
CA VAL A 148 -10.15 -6.25 -18.02
C VAL A 148 -10.82 -6.88 -19.22
N VAL A 149 -10.29 -6.56 -20.38
CA VAL A 149 -10.78 -7.02 -21.68
C VAL A 149 -9.63 -7.61 -22.48
N CYS A 150 -9.91 -8.46 -23.45
CA CYS A 150 -8.88 -8.92 -24.38
C CYS A 150 -8.50 -7.79 -25.35
N ALA A 151 -7.33 -7.90 -25.99
CA ALA A 151 -6.83 -6.91 -26.95
C ALA A 151 -7.82 -6.58 -28.08
N ASN A 152 -8.58 -7.58 -28.55
CA ASN A 152 -9.55 -7.39 -29.64
C ASN A 152 -10.76 -6.57 -29.19
N CYS A 153 -11.41 -6.96 -28.08
CA CYS A 153 -12.54 -6.21 -27.53
C CYS A 153 -12.12 -4.79 -27.10
N HIS A 154 -10.91 -4.63 -26.56
CA HIS A 154 -10.35 -3.30 -26.28
C HIS A 154 -10.22 -2.43 -27.55
N ALA A 155 -9.71 -2.99 -28.65
CA ALA A 155 -9.57 -2.28 -29.92
C ALA A 155 -10.94 -1.89 -30.48
N GLU A 156 -11.93 -2.76 -30.38
CA GLU A 156 -13.30 -2.48 -30.79
C GLU A 156 -13.93 -1.35 -29.95
N ARG A 157 -13.85 -1.42 -28.61
CA ARG A 157 -14.29 -0.32 -27.72
C ARG A 157 -13.62 1.01 -28.08
N SER A 158 -12.31 0.97 -28.36
CA SER A 158 -11.54 2.16 -28.73
C SER A 158 -12.04 2.78 -30.03
N TYR A 159 -12.27 1.94 -31.06
CA TYR A 159 -12.80 2.38 -32.34
C TYR A 159 -14.21 2.97 -32.20
N GLN A 160 -15.09 2.32 -31.44
CA GLN A 160 -16.45 2.82 -31.20
C GLN A 160 -16.47 4.19 -30.52
N ARG A 161 -15.62 4.42 -29.50
CA ARG A 161 -15.47 5.73 -28.84
C ARG A 161 -14.98 6.82 -29.79
N MET A 162 -14.04 6.49 -30.67
CA MET A 162 -13.57 7.43 -31.69
C MET A 162 -14.69 7.83 -32.66
N GLN A 163 -15.56 6.88 -33.03
CA GLN A 163 -16.70 7.14 -33.91
C GLN A 163 -17.83 7.93 -33.22
N SER A 164 -18.02 7.77 -31.90
CA SER A 164 -19.06 8.48 -31.12
C SER A 164 -18.68 9.91 -30.75
N GLY A 165 -17.45 10.35 -31.01
CA GLY A 165 -16.96 11.68 -30.62
C GLY A 165 -16.68 11.83 -29.12
N GLU A 166 -16.73 10.74 -28.35
CA GLU A 166 -16.29 10.72 -26.97
C GLU A 166 -14.76 10.67 -26.94
N ALA A 167 -14.15 11.80 -26.55
CA ALA A 167 -12.71 11.96 -26.58
C ALA A 167 -11.98 10.86 -25.80
N CYS A 168 -10.94 10.30 -26.42
CA CYS A 168 -10.03 9.35 -25.82
C CYS A 168 -9.26 10.02 -24.66
N ALA A 169 -9.46 9.56 -23.41
CA ALA A 169 -8.73 9.98 -22.22
C ALA A 169 -7.64 8.96 -21.80
#